data_AF-A0A1G0SSY3-F1
#
_entry.id   AF-A0A1G0SSY3-F1
#
_cell.length_a   1.000
_cell.length_b   1.000
_cell.length_c   1.000
_cell.angle_alpha   90.00
_cell.angle_beta   90.00
_cell.angle_gamma   90.00
#
_symmetry.space_group_name_H-M   'P 1'
#
loop_
_entity.id
_entity.type
_entity.pdbx_description
1 polymer ?
#
loop_
_entity_poly.entity_id
_entity_poly.type
_entity_poly.pdbx_seq_one_letter_code
_entity_poly.pdbx_strand_id
1 'polypeptide(L)'
;MANASQFLTDLEHHAGRKLHHAEHVGMLIKLAGSRGLGEPLLDAAFHAKAAVKTQEVMRRIGPGVDGFDKLSAEFQASLEKTSTLIRTIVKEAPEDVKRTFVDTYLAMDQESLRRMLELCEDLARVKNWEVDGRPLPFTSQQPSTIETHGSLKNTDNMDNLIRTLRLALVLLVLLCIVDAPVTILGWIIAVVVIGLLIIVHFEAVQARKGMA
;
A
#
# COMPACT_ATOMS: atom_id res chain seq x y z
N MET A 1 -3.58 21.74 -18.24
CA MET A 1 -3.19 20.57 -17.43
C MET A 1 -3.36 20.95 -15.97
N ALA A 2 -3.96 20.09 -15.14
CA ALA A 2 -4.05 20.34 -13.70
C ALA A 2 -2.66 20.76 -13.17
N ASN A 3 -2.61 21.81 -12.38
CA ASN A 3 -1.36 22.49 -12.03
C ASN A 3 -0.51 21.53 -11.18
N ALA A 4 0.52 20.92 -11.77
CA ALA A 4 1.34 19.91 -11.08
C ALA A 4 1.93 20.47 -9.78
N SER A 5 2.24 21.77 -9.73
CA SER A 5 2.66 22.49 -8.52
C SER A 5 1.59 22.51 -7.43
N GLN A 6 0.32 22.70 -7.79
CA GLN A 6 -0.79 22.66 -6.82
C GLN A 6 -0.93 21.25 -6.24
N PHE A 7 -0.90 20.23 -7.10
CA PHE A 7 -0.94 18.84 -6.64
C PHE A 7 0.19 18.51 -5.67
N LEU A 8 1.42 18.93 -5.98
CA LEU A 8 2.57 18.68 -5.09
C LEU A 8 2.41 19.40 -3.75
N THR A 9 1.87 20.62 -3.76
CA THR A 9 1.58 21.37 -2.53
C THR A 9 0.53 20.66 -1.68
N ASP A 10 -0.55 20.18 -2.31
CA ASP A 10 -1.60 19.44 -1.62
C ASP A 10 -1.09 18.10 -1.08
N LEU A 11 -0.22 17.41 -1.83
CA LEU A 11 0.42 16.18 -1.43
C LEU A 11 1.36 16.38 -0.22
N GLU A 12 2.17 17.43 -0.22
CA GLU A 12 3.03 17.78 0.92
C GLU A 12 2.23 18.14 2.16
N HIS A 13 1.15 18.92 1.99
CA HIS A 13 0.24 19.26 3.08
C HIS A 13 -0.42 18.01 3.67
N HIS A 14 -0.91 17.11 2.81
CA HIS A 14 -1.50 15.85 3.23
C HIS A 14 -0.50 14.91 3.91
N ALA A 15 0.74 14.85 3.41
CA ALA A 15 1.80 14.04 4.01
C ALA A 15 2.34 14.62 5.34
N GLY A 16 2.03 15.88 5.66
CA GLY A 16 2.54 16.58 6.84
C GLY A 16 4.05 16.88 6.79
N ARG A 17 4.70 16.72 5.63
CA ARG A 17 6.14 16.96 5.42
C ARG A 17 6.46 17.23 3.95
N LYS A 18 7.54 17.98 3.71
CA LYS A 18 8.04 18.25 2.36
C LYS A 18 8.54 16.99 1.67
N LEU A 19 8.38 16.91 0.35
CA LEU A 19 9.01 15.87 -0.47
C LEU A 19 10.51 16.13 -0.56
N HIS A 20 11.32 15.08 -0.62
CA HIS A 20 12.77 15.22 -0.83
C HIS A 20 13.09 15.72 -2.25
N HIS A 21 12.30 15.24 -3.23
CA HIS A 21 12.51 15.47 -4.65
C HIS A 21 11.20 15.89 -5.34
N ALA A 22 10.53 16.91 -4.79
CA ALA A 22 9.25 17.42 -5.28
C ALA A 22 9.23 17.66 -6.81
N GLU A 23 10.29 18.28 -7.33
CA GLU A 23 10.43 18.58 -8.76
C GLU A 23 10.40 17.31 -9.62
N HIS A 24 11.19 16.30 -9.24
CA HIS A 24 11.29 15.04 -9.99
C HIS A 24 10.01 14.20 -9.89
N VAL A 25 9.33 14.22 -8.74
CA VAL A 25 7.99 13.62 -8.60
C VAL A 25 6.98 14.32 -9.52
N GLY A 26 6.98 15.66 -9.56
CA GLY A 26 6.16 16.44 -10.49
C GLY A 26 6.46 16.11 -11.94
N MET A 27 7.73 15.91 -12.28
CA MET A 27 8.17 15.53 -13.62
C MET A 27 7.66 14.14 -14.01
N LEU A 28 7.77 13.15 -13.12
CA LEU A 28 7.22 11.80 -13.35
C LEU A 28 5.70 11.84 -13.57
N ILE A 29 4.97 12.61 -12.76
CA ILE A 29 3.51 12.78 -12.91
C ILE A 29 3.15 13.43 -14.24
N LYS A 30 3.89 14.47 -14.64
CA LYS A 30 3.68 15.17 -15.91
C LYS A 30 3.96 14.24 -17.10
N LEU A 31 5.08 13.51 -17.06
CA LEU A 31 5.44 12.53 -18.10
C LEU A 31 4.38 11.43 -18.19
N ALA A 32 3.95 10.89 -17.04
CA ALA A 32 2.93 9.86 -16.98
C ALA A 32 1.59 10.35 -17.57
N GLY A 33 1.11 11.52 -17.14
CA GLY A 33 -0.14 12.08 -17.60
C GLY A 33 -0.15 12.44 -19.09
N SER A 34 0.94 13.05 -19.58
CA SER A 34 1.03 13.46 -20.99
C SER A 34 1.13 12.29 -21.98
N ARG A 35 1.43 11.07 -21.50
CA ARG A 35 1.71 9.89 -22.34
C ARG A 35 0.81 8.70 -22.06
N GLY A 36 -0.19 8.86 -21.18
CA GLY A 36 -1.04 7.74 -20.76
C GLY A 36 -0.28 6.66 -19.96
N LEU A 37 0.87 7.00 -19.37
CA LEU A 37 1.65 6.08 -18.52
C LEU A 37 1.25 6.21 -17.04
N GLY A 38 -0.02 6.50 -16.77
CA GLY A 38 -0.56 6.65 -15.42
C GLY A 38 -0.46 5.36 -14.60
N GLU A 39 -0.79 4.22 -15.21
CA GLU A 39 -0.69 2.89 -14.58
C GLU A 39 0.77 2.54 -14.22
N PRO A 40 1.77 2.65 -15.12
CA PRO A 40 3.19 2.48 -14.75
C PRO A 40 3.65 3.35 -13.58
N LEU A 41 3.14 4.58 -13.46
CA LEU A 41 3.46 5.47 -12.33
C LEU A 41 2.82 4.97 -11.02
N LEU A 42 1.57 4.52 -11.08
CA LEU A 42 0.87 3.96 -9.92
C LEU A 42 1.54 2.66 -9.43
N ASP A 43 1.96 1.81 -10.35
CA ASP A 43 2.73 0.60 -10.04
C ASP A 43 4.10 0.95 -9.44
N ALA A 44 4.78 1.98 -9.98
CA ALA A 44 6.04 2.45 -9.42
C ALA A 44 5.86 2.92 -7.98
N ALA A 45 4.80 3.68 -7.72
CA ALA A 45 4.43 4.18 -6.40
C ALA A 45 4.05 3.06 -5.43
N PHE A 46 3.38 2.02 -5.91
CA PHE A 46 3.07 0.82 -5.13
C PHE A 46 4.35 0.08 -4.70
N HIS A 47 5.25 -0.22 -5.64
CA HIS A 47 6.51 -0.90 -5.33
C HIS A 47 7.45 -0.04 -4.48
N ALA A 48 7.44 1.29 -4.67
CA ALA A 48 8.18 2.22 -3.83
C ALA A 48 7.70 2.15 -2.37
N LYS A 49 6.38 2.13 -2.15
CA LYS A 49 5.79 1.95 -0.81
C LYS A 49 6.18 0.61 -0.19
N ALA A 50 6.21 -0.47 -0.97
CA ALA A 50 6.66 -1.77 -0.51
C ALA A 50 8.14 -1.73 -0.09
N ALA A 51 9.02 -1.15 -0.92
CA ALA A 51 10.45 -1.01 -0.61
C ALA A 51 10.69 -0.24 0.70
N VAL A 52 10.03 0.91 0.89
CA VAL A 52 10.13 1.71 2.13
C VAL A 52 9.67 0.89 3.35
N LYS A 53 8.54 0.18 3.25
CA LYS A 53 8.02 -0.63 4.35
C LYS A 53 8.96 -1.78 4.72
N THR A 54 9.47 -2.50 3.73
CA THR A 54 10.39 -3.61 3.96
C THR A 54 11.70 -3.12 4.57
N GLN A 55 12.25 -1.99 4.09
CA GLN A 55 13.43 -1.36 4.67
C GLN A 55 13.21 -0.93 6.13
N GLU A 56 12.05 -0.34 6.44
CA GLU A 56 11.68 0.03 7.82
C GLU A 56 11.69 -1.18 8.75
N VAL A 57 11.14 -2.32 8.30
CA VAL A 57 11.12 -3.56 9.09
C VAL A 57 12.52 -4.14 9.24
N MET A 58 13.28 -4.24 8.16
CA MET A 58 14.69 -4.70 8.18
C MET A 58 15.53 -3.90 9.16
N ARG A 59 15.39 -2.56 9.18
CA ARG A 59 16.10 -1.68 10.11
C ARG A 59 15.71 -1.94 11.57
N ARG A 60 14.48 -2.36 11.85
CA ARG A 60 14.01 -2.64 13.21
C ARG A 60 14.48 -3.99 13.73
N ILE A 61 14.46 -5.03 12.90
CA ILE A 61 14.87 -6.38 13.32
C ILE A 61 16.39 -6.54 13.34
N GLY A 62 17.09 -5.85 12.43
CA GLY A 62 18.54 -5.97 12.26
C GLY A 62 18.97 -7.27 11.56
N PRO A 63 20.24 -7.35 11.14
CA PRO A 63 20.79 -8.54 10.49
C PRO A 63 20.88 -9.72 11.48
N GLY A 64 20.75 -10.95 10.97
CA GLY A 64 20.90 -12.18 11.76
C GLY A 64 19.64 -12.68 12.46
N VAL A 65 18.51 -11.99 12.29
CA VAL A 65 17.18 -12.47 12.73
C VAL A 65 16.56 -13.31 11.62
N ASP A 66 15.91 -14.42 12.00
CA ASP A 66 15.16 -15.27 11.09
C ASP A 66 14.18 -14.44 10.24
N GLY A 67 14.27 -14.61 8.92
CA GLY A 67 13.45 -13.87 7.95
C GLY A 67 14.06 -12.56 7.44
N PHE A 68 15.21 -12.11 7.98
CA PHE A 68 15.92 -10.93 7.44
C PHE A 68 16.28 -11.10 5.96
N ASP A 69 16.81 -12.27 5.56
CA ASP A 69 17.21 -12.52 4.18
C ASP A 69 16.02 -12.49 3.21
N LYS A 70 14.86 -13.00 3.65
CA LYS A 70 13.63 -12.94 2.87
C LYS A 70 13.17 -11.50 2.68
N LEU A 71 13.16 -10.70 3.75
CA LEU A 71 12.84 -9.27 3.67
C LEU A 71 13.84 -8.52 2.78
N SER A 72 15.13 -8.85 2.86
CA SER A 72 16.15 -8.28 2.00
C SER A 72 15.88 -8.56 0.52
N ALA A 73 15.48 -9.79 0.18
CA ALA A 73 15.11 -10.16 -1.18
C ALA A 73 13.85 -9.41 -1.65
N GLU A 74 12.83 -9.28 -0.81
CA GLU A 74 11.60 -8.53 -1.12
C GLU A 74 11.86 -7.03 -1.33
N PHE A 75 12.75 -6.46 -0.51
CA PHE A 75 13.21 -5.09 -0.65
C PHE A 75 13.92 -4.86 -1.98
N GLN A 76 14.89 -5.73 -2.32
CA GLN A 76 15.62 -5.65 -3.59
C GLN A 76 14.68 -5.78 -4.79
N ALA A 77 13.76 -6.75 -4.77
CA ALA A 77 12.79 -6.95 -5.83
C ALA A 77 11.88 -5.73 -6.01
N SER A 78 11.42 -5.12 -4.91
CA SER A 78 10.58 -3.91 -4.96
C SER A 78 11.36 -2.73 -5.55
N LEU A 79 12.61 -2.54 -5.13
CA LEU A 79 13.47 -1.46 -5.63
C LEU A 79 13.77 -1.62 -7.13
N GLU A 80 14.06 -2.84 -7.58
CA GLU A 80 14.29 -3.16 -8.99
C GLU A 80 13.04 -2.92 -9.84
N LYS A 81 11.86 -3.30 -9.35
CA LYS A 81 10.58 -3.01 -10.03
C LYS A 81 10.32 -1.51 -10.13
N THR A 82 10.50 -0.75 -9.05
CA THR A 82 10.37 0.71 -9.08
C THR A 82 11.36 1.33 -10.09
N SER A 83 12.62 0.91 -10.08
CA SER A 83 13.64 1.37 -11.03
C SER A 83 13.24 1.11 -12.49
N THR A 84 12.75 -0.10 -12.77
CA THR A 84 12.29 -0.51 -14.11
C THR A 84 11.11 0.35 -14.58
N LEU A 85 10.13 0.59 -13.71
CA LEU A 85 8.96 1.39 -14.05
C LEU A 85 9.31 2.87 -14.24
N ILE A 86 10.22 3.42 -13.43
CA ILE A 86 10.77 4.77 -13.63
C ILE A 86 11.46 4.86 -15.00
N ARG A 87 12.31 3.88 -15.35
CA ARG A 87 12.95 3.81 -16.69
C ARG A 87 11.92 3.81 -17.80
N THR A 88 10.83 3.06 -17.66
CA THR A 88 9.71 3.04 -18.63
C THR A 88 9.07 4.41 -18.79
N ILE A 89 8.80 5.12 -17.69
CA ILE A 89 8.18 6.46 -17.72
C ILE A 89 9.08 7.48 -18.42
N VAL A 90 10.39 7.45 -18.16
CA VAL A 90 11.35 8.39 -18.73
C VAL A 90 11.87 7.98 -20.11
N LYS A 91 11.60 6.76 -20.59
CA LYS A 91 12.17 6.20 -21.83
C LYS A 91 11.97 7.07 -23.07
N GLU A 92 10.86 7.78 -23.17
CA GLU A 92 10.58 8.67 -24.32
C GLU A 92 10.79 10.15 -23.99
N ALA A 93 11.31 10.48 -22.80
CA ALA A 93 11.53 11.86 -22.35
C ALA A 93 12.65 12.55 -23.15
N PRO A 94 12.76 13.88 -23.10
CA PRO A 94 13.95 14.58 -23.57
C PRO A 94 15.24 13.98 -22.96
N GLU A 95 16.34 13.96 -23.70
CA GLU A 95 17.59 13.29 -23.29
C GLU A 95 18.19 13.88 -22.01
N ASP A 96 18.04 15.19 -21.79
CA ASP A 96 18.41 15.87 -20.54
C ASP A 96 17.64 15.31 -19.33
N VAL A 97 16.34 15.07 -19.49
CA VAL A 97 15.49 14.49 -18.44
C VAL A 97 15.88 13.04 -18.18
N LYS A 98 16.06 12.22 -19.22
CA LYS A 98 16.50 10.83 -19.09
C LYS A 98 17.80 10.75 -18.31
N ARG A 99 18.79 11.53 -18.73
CA ARG A 99 20.11 11.55 -18.13
C ARG A 99 20.04 12.00 -16.68
N THR A 100 19.25 13.02 -16.37
CA THR A 100 19.03 13.48 -14.99
C THR A 100 18.53 12.34 -14.10
N PHE A 101 17.53 11.56 -14.53
CA PHE A 101 17.03 10.43 -13.75
C PHE A 101 18.05 9.30 -13.63
N VAL A 102 18.75 8.97 -14.71
CA VAL A 102 19.76 7.90 -14.72
C VAL A 102 20.91 8.25 -13.77
N ASP A 103 21.48 9.44 -13.92
CA ASP A 103 22.65 9.90 -13.15
C ASP A 103 22.30 10.16 -11.68
N THR A 104 21.05 10.55 -11.38
CA THR A 104 20.63 10.87 -10.00
C THR A 104 20.21 9.64 -9.21
N TYR A 105 19.43 8.73 -9.81
CA TYR A 105 18.72 7.68 -9.08
C TYR A 105 19.13 6.26 -9.48
N LEU A 106 19.65 6.07 -10.69
CA LEU A 106 19.79 4.75 -11.29
C LEU A 106 21.24 4.35 -11.54
N ALA A 107 22.20 5.13 -11.03
CA ALA A 107 23.61 4.78 -11.03
C ALA A 107 23.93 3.78 -9.91
N MET A 108 25.05 3.05 -10.08
CA MET A 108 25.47 1.96 -9.18
C MET A 108 26.37 2.45 -8.05
N ASP A 109 26.05 3.61 -7.46
CA ASP A 109 26.78 4.17 -6.33
C ASP A 109 25.87 4.41 -5.11
N GLN A 110 26.51 4.61 -3.97
CA GLN A 110 25.83 4.75 -2.68
C GLN A 110 24.94 6.00 -2.63
N GLU A 111 25.35 7.09 -3.28
CA GLU A 111 24.61 8.34 -3.27
C GLU A 111 23.36 8.24 -4.15
N SER A 112 23.45 7.60 -5.32
CA SER A 112 22.28 7.29 -6.13
C SER A 112 21.31 6.33 -5.44
N LEU A 113 21.80 5.33 -4.71
CA LEU A 113 20.94 4.46 -3.91
C LEU A 113 20.21 5.25 -2.81
N ARG A 114 20.91 6.14 -2.10
CA ARG A 114 20.30 7.02 -1.08
C ARG A 114 19.19 7.86 -1.68
N ARG A 115 19.45 8.53 -2.81
CA ARG A 115 18.45 9.35 -3.53
C ARG A 115 17.28 8.51 -4.07
N MET A 116 17.54 7.30 -4.54
CA MET A 116 16.49 6.39 -5.00
C MET A 116 15.55 6.03 -3.85
N LEU A 117 16.08 5.81 -2.64
CA LEU A 117 15.25 5.55 -1.46
C LEU A 117 14.44 6.79 -1.03
N GLU A 118 15.02 7.98 -1.11
CA GLU A 118 14.29 9.25 -0.89
C GLU A 118 13.17 9.44 -1.92
N LEU A 119 13.41 9.12 -3.18
CA LEU A 119 12.39 9.12 -4.22
C LEU A 119 11.30 8.07 -3.96
N CYS A 120 11.68 6.88 -3.47
CA CYS A 120 10.71 5.87 -3.06
C CYS A 120 9.83 6.36 -1.90
N GLU A 121 10.39 7.08 -0.92
CA GLU A 121 9.59 7.70 0.14
C GLU A 121 8.59 8.72 -0.38
N ASP A 122 8.98 9.52 -1.37
CA ASP A 122 8.08 10.51 -1.96
C ASP A 122 6.99 9.84 -2.81
N LEU A 123 7.34 8.83 -3.62
CA LEU A 123 6.39 8.03 -4.39
C LEU A 123 5.44 7.22 -3.48
N ALA A 124 5.89 6.74 -2.33
CA ALA A 124 5.03 6.09 -1.35
C ALA A 124 3.91 7.02 -0.85
N ARG A 125 4.16 8.33 -0.79
CA ARG A 125 3.13 9.34 -0.44
C ARG A 125 2.14 9.52 -1.59
N VAL A 126 2.60 9.52 -2.84
CA VAL A 126 1.71 9.51 -4.01
C VAL A 126 0.79 8.29 -3.95
N LYS A 127 1.30 7.12 -3.56
CA LYS A 127 0.45 5.93 -3.38
C LYS A 127 -0.55 6.09 -2.23
N ASN A 128 -0.15 6.67 -1.11
CA ASN A 128 -1.08 6.93 0.00
C ASN A 128 -2.20 7.90 -0.40
N TRP A 129 -1.86 8.96 -1.15
CA TRP A 129 -2.84 9.90 -1.70
C TRP A 129 -3.90 9.20 -2.57
N GLU A 130 -3.47 8.29 -3.44
CA GLU A 130 -4.38 7.51 -4.29
C GLU A 130 -5.24 6.53 -3.48
N VAL A 131 -4.66 5.85 -2.48
CA VAL A 131 -5.39 4.95 -1.58
C VAL A 131 -6.48 5.69 -0.79
N ASP A 132 -6.25 6.96 -0.46
CA ASP A 132 -7.22 7.84 0.19
C ASP A 132 -8.35 8.31 -0.75
N GLY A 133 -8.38 7.82 -1.99
CA GLY A 133 -9.41 8.11 -2.98
C GLY A 133 -9.28 9.50 -3.62
N ARG A 134 -8.13 10.16 -3.47
CA ARG A 134 -7.90 11.48 -4.04
C ARG A 134 -7.38 11.35 -5.48
N PRO A 135 -7.94 12.09 -6.44
CA PRO A 135 -7.56 11.95 -7.84
C PRO A 135 -6.14 12.42 -8.09
N LEU A 136 -5.44 11.77 -9.02
CA LEU A 136 -4.19 12.28 -9.58
C LEU A 136 -4.47 13.30 -10.69
N PRO A 137 -3.50 14.19 -11.00
CA PRO A 137 -3.68 15.25 -12.00
C PRO A 137 -4.07 14.79 -13.40
N PHE A 138 -3.82 13.52 -13.72
CA PHE A 138 -4.12 12.91 -15.02
C PHE A 138 -5.35 11.98 -15.00
N THR A 139 -5.82 11.55 -13.82
CA THR A 139 -7.00 10.68 -13.70
C THR A 139 -8.30 11.43 -14.02
N SER A 140 -8.31 12.74 -13.83
CA SER A 140 -9.48 13.61 -14.07
C SER A 140 -9.73 13.97 -15.54
N GLN A 141 -8.87 13.51 -16.47
CA GLN A 141 -9.00 13.79 -17.91
C GLN A 141 -9.51 12.61 -18.75
N GLN A 142 -9.74 11.43 -18.17
CA GLN A 142 -10.51 10.42 -18.89
C GLN A 142 -11.97 10.88 -18.96
N PRO A 143 -12.57 10.99 -20.17
CA PRO A 143 -14.01 11.21 -20.27
C PRO A 143 -14.66 10.08 -19.48
N SER A 144 -15.42 10.45 -18.46
CA SER A 144 -16.26 9.51 -17.75
C SER A 144 -17.24 8.94 -18.77
N THR A 145 -16.90 7.83 -19.41
CA THR A 145 -17.90 6.82 -19.69
C THR A 145 -18.41 6.43 -18.31
N ILE A 146 -19.45 7.17 -17.91
CA ILE A 146 -20.38 6.76 -16.88
C ILE A 146 -21.09 5.55 -17.50
N GLU A 147 -20.39 4.43 -17.58
CA GLU A 147 -21.07 3.16 -17.40
C GLU A 147 -21.39 3.12 -15.93
N THR A 148 -22.67 3.30 -15.66
CA THR A 148 -23.34 3.06 -14.39
C THR A 148 -23.22 1.57 -14.04
N HIS A 149 -22.00 1.05 -13.85
CA HIS A 149 -21.80 -0.19 -13.13
C HIS A 149 -21.85 0.14 -11.64
N GLY A 150 -23.08 0.17 -11.14
CA GLY A 150 -23.32 0.00 -9.72
C GLY A 150 -22.58 -1.25 -9.22
N SER A 151 -22.07 -1.14 -8.00
CA SER A 151 -21.66 -2.27 -7.16
C SER A 151 -20.34 -2.98 -7.50
N LEU A 152 -19.21 -2.29 -7.32
CA LEU A 152 -17.95 -2.95 -6.94
C LEU A 152 -17.21 -2.13 -5.87
N LYS A 153 -17.90 -1.82 -4.76
CA LYS A 153 -17.26 -1.47 -3.48
C LYS A 153 -17.42 -2.61 -2.48
N ASN A 154 -17.18 -3.85 -2.94
CA ASN A 154 -17.28 -5.03 -2.09
C ASN A 154 -16.33 -6.19 -2.48
N THR A 155 -15.50 -6.11 -3.51
CA THR A 155 -14.60 -7.23 -3.87
C THR A 155 -13.40 -7.34 -2.95
N ASP A 156 -12.79 -6.23 -2.52
CA ASP A 156 -11.67 -6.29 -1.57
C ASP A 156 -12.12 -6.75 -0.18
N ASN A 157 -13.37 -6.45 0.20
CA ASN A 157 -13.99 -7.03 1.39
C ASN A 157 -14.41 -8.48 1.17
N MET A 158 -14.88 -8.88 -0.02
CA MET A 158 -15.23 -10.27 -0.32
C MET A 158 -14.01 -11.18 -0.35
N ASP A 159 -12.89 -10.75 -0.90
CA ASP A 159 -11.68 -11.57 -0.96
C ASP A 159 -11.05 -11.74 0.42
N ASN A 160 -11.08 -10.69 1.24
CA ASN A 160 -10.69 -10.79 2.65
C ASN A 160 -11.68 -11.67 3.43
N LEU A 161 -12.99 -11.55 3.20
CA LEU A 161 -14.02 -12.38 3.83
C LEU A 161 -13.88 -13.86 3.44
N ILE A 162 -13.63 -14.16 2.16
CA ILE A 162 -13.40 -15.53 1.65
C ILE A 162 -12.12 -16.13 2.22
N ARG A 163 -11.05 -15.33 2.36
CA ARG A 163 -9.81 -15.77 3.02
C ARG A 163 -10.04 -16.07 4.51
N THR A 164 -10.77 -15.22 5.23
CA THR A 164 -11.12 -15.44 6.63
C THR A 164 -12.01 -16.67 6.79
N LEU A 165 -12.99 -16.89 5.91
CA LEU A 165 -13.87 -18.07 5.92
C LEU A 165 -13.09 -19.37 5.64
N ARG A 166 -12.15 -19.35 4.68
CA ARG A 166 -11.30 -20.52 4.40
C ARG A 166 -10.40 -20.87 5.58
N LEU A 167 -9.80 -19.87 6.23
CA LEU A 167 -8.98 -20.10 7.43
C LEU A 167 -9.83 -20.61 8.59
N ALA A 168 -11.01 -20.05 8.82
CA ALA A 168 -11.95 -20.52 9.83
C ALA A 168 -12.39 -21.97 9.56
N LEU A 169 -12.68 -22.33 8.31
CA LEU A 169 -13.07 -23.69 7.93
C LEU A 169 -11.93 -24.70 8.17
N VAL A 170 -10.69 -24.35 7.78
CA VAL A 170 -9.51 -25.20 8.00
C VAL A 170 -9.26 -25.37 9.50
N LEU A 171 -9.39 -24.31 10.30
CA LEU A 171 -9.25 -24.39 11.76
C LEU A 171 -10.33 -25.29 12.37
N LEU A 172 -11.58 -25.20 11.90
CA LEU A 172 -12.70 -26.01 12.37
C LEU A 172 -12.52 -27.49 12.01
N VAL A 173 -12.04 -27.79 10.80
CA VAL A 173 -11.69 -29.15 10.38
C VAL A 173 -10.51 -29.71 11.21
N LEU A 174 -9.48 -28.91 11.46
CA LEU A 174 -8.36 -29.30 12.32
C LEU A 174 -8.82 -29.59 13.75
N LEU A 175 -9.72 -28.77 14.30
CA LEU A 175 -10.33 -29.00 15.61
C LEU A 175 -11.18 -30.28 15.68
N CYS A 176 -11.75 -30.73 14.56
CA CYS A 176 -12.48 -31.99 14.47
C CYS A 176 -11.58 -33.23 14.35
N ILE A 177 -10.32 -33.07 13.95
CA ILE A 177 -9.35 -34.18 13.81
C ILE A 177 -8.61 -34.45 15.13
N VAL A 178 -8.56 -33.46 16.04
CA VAL A 178 -7.95 -33.60 17.36
C VAL A 178 -8.95 -34.23 18.34
N ASP A 179 -8.80 -35.54 18.54
CA ASP A 179 -9.35 -36.43 19.58
C ASP A 179 -10.74 -36.09 20.21
N ALA A 180 -11.70 -36.98 19.92
CA ALA A 180 -13.12 -36.83 20.24
C ALA A 180 -13.53 -36.68 21.73
N PRO A 181 -12.77 -37.10 22.77
CA PRO A 181 -13.25 -36.93 24.16
C PRO A 181 -13.01 -35.53 24.76
N VAL A 182 -12.16 -34.68 24.16
CA VAL A 182 -11.83 -33.34 24.70
C VAL A 182 -12.74 -32.24 24.15
N THR A 183 -13.48 -32.52 23.08
CA THR A 183 -14.29 -31.54 22.34
C THR A 183 -15.58 -31.14 23.07
N ILE A 184 -16.26 -32.06 23.79
CA ILE A 184 -17.52 -31.71 24.47
C ILE A 184 -17.29 -30.64 25.54
N LEU A 185 -16.24 -30.79 26.36
CA LEU A 185 -15.90 -29.81 27.38
C LEU A 185 -15.43 -28.49 26.75
N GLY A 186 -14.67 -28.57 25.65
CA GLY A 186 -14.23 -27.39 24.89
C GLY A 186 -15.38 -26.59 24.28
N TRP A 187 -16.39 -27.27 23.72
CA TRP A 187 -17.60 -26.63 23.18
C TRP A 187 -18.46 -26.01 24.28
N ILE A 188 -18.58 -26.67 25.45
CA ILE A 188 -19.28 -26.08 26.60
C ILE A 188 -18.59 -24.80 27.06
N ILE A 189 -17.26 -24.81 27.20
CA ILE A 189 -16.49 -23.61 27.59
C ILE A 189 -16.63 -22.51 26.53
N ALA A 190 -16.54 -22.84 25.25
CA ALA A 190 -16.70 -21.87 24.17
C ALA A 190 -18.08 -21.21 24.16
N VAL A 191 -19.15 -21.98 24.34
CA VAL A 191 -20.53 -21.44 24.42
C VAL A 191 -20.69 -20.53 25.65
N VAL A 192 -20.12 -20.91 26.79
CA VAL A 192 -20.16 -20.09 28.01
C VAL A 192 -19.42 -18.76 27.82
N VAL A 193 -18.23 -18.79 27.22
CA VAL A 193 -17.44 -17.58 26.95
C VAL A 193 -18.16 -16.64 25.97
N ILE A 194 -18.74 -17.19 24.90
CA ILE A 194 -19.53 -16.39 23.94
C ILE A 194 -20.75 -15.76 24.63
N GLY A 195 -21.47 -16.51 25.47
CA GLY A 195 -22.59 -15.99 26.24
C GLY A 195 -22.19 -14.84 27.16
N LEU A 196 -21.07 -14.97 27.88
CA LEU A 196 -20.54 -13.90 28.74
C LEU A 196 -20.17 -12.64 27.95
N LEU A 197 -19.54 -12.78 26.79
CA LEU A 197 -19.19 -11.63 25.95
C LEU A 197 -20.44 -10.89 25.44
N ILE A 198 -21.51 -11.61 25.09
CA ILE A 198 -22.78 -11.00 24.68
C ILE A 198 -23.41 -10.20 25.83
N ILE A 199 -23.39 -10.73 27.06
CA ILE A 199 -23.92 -10.04 28.24
C ILE A 199 -23.13 -8.75 28.51
N VAL A 200 -21.80 -8.82 28.54
CA VAL A 200 -20.93 -7.64 28.74
C VAL A 200 -21.18 -6.59 27.66
N HIS A 201 -21.34 -7.02 26.42
CA HIS A 201 -21.59 -6.09 25.32
C HIS A 201 -22.97 -5.43 25.43
N PHE A 202 -23.99 -6.17 25.87
CA PHE A 202 -25.34 -5.67 26.09
C PHE A 202 -25.39 -4.63 27.23
N GLU A 203 -24.72 -4.87 28.35
CA GLU A 203 -24.61 -3.91 29.45
C GLU A 203 -23.89 -2.62 29.00
N ALA A 204 -22.80 -2.75 28.24
CA ALA A 204 -22.07 -1.61 27.70
C ALA A 204 -22.94 -0.75 26.75
N VAL A 205 -23.88 -1.36 26.03
CA VAL A 205 -24.83 -0.66 25.15
C VAL A 205 -25.93 0.03 25.96
N GLN A 206 -26.46 -0.61 27.01
CA GLN A 206 -27.47 0.01 27.88
C GLN A 206 -26.91 1.19 28.69
N ALA A 207 -25.68 1.07 29.19
CA ALA A 207 -25.00 2.17 29.90
C ALA A 207 -24.85 3.43 29.04
N ARG A 208 -24.66 3.28 27.72
CA ARG A 208 -24.59 4.42 26.79
C ARG A 208 -25.95 5.07 26.52
N LYS A 209 -27.05 4.34 26.65
CA LYS A 209 -28.40 4.86 26.42
C LYS A 209 -28.99 5.58 27.64
N GLY A 210 -28.48 5.31 28.85
CA GLY A 210 -28.92 5.97 30.09
C GLY A 210 -28.23 7.31 30.40
N MET A 211 -27.27 7.75 29.58
CA MET A 211 -26.55 9.02 29.73
C MET A 211 -26.92 10.09 28.68
N ALA A 212 -27.93 9.80 27.85
CA ALA A 212 -28.52 10.74 26.89
C ALA A 212 -29.95 11.05 27.31
#